data_AF-A0A543CL81-F1
#
_entry.id   AF-A0A543CL81-F1
#
_cell.length_a   1.000
_cell.length_b   1.000
_cell.length_c   1.000
_cell.angle_alpha   90.00
_cell.angle_beta   90.00
_cell.angle_gamma   90.00
#
_symmetry.space_group_name_H-M   'P 1'
#
loop_
_entity.id
_entity.type
_entity.pdbx_description
1 polymer ?
#
loop_
_entity_poly.entity_id
_entity_poly.type
_entity_poly.pdbx_seq_one_letter_code
_entity_poly.pdbx_strand_id
1 'polypeptide(L)'
;MSVVAGWVWDRNVRPLLGLLSSYAGYTFDDTDWQTIVLGLEGTDDDRDDCWYSYPLVGDQHLNVALAHAVGSYVVSVRIEGIADHHMALRAETLLDAYSEARRD
;
A
#
# COMPACT_ATOMS: atom_id res chain seq x y z
N MET A 1 6.17 -4.03 -16.78
CA MET A 1 5.81 -3.99 -15.35
C MET A 1 4.49 -3.27 -15.25
N SER A 2 3.53 -3.84 -14.52
CA SER A 2 2.20 -3.25 -14.31
C SER A 2 2.17 -2.40 -13.04
N VAL A 3 1.15 -1.55 -12.94
CA VAL A 3 0.79 -0.79 -11.75
C VAL A 3 -0.63 -1.17 -11.37
N VAL A 4 -0.87 -1.42 -10.09
CA VAL A 4 -2.20 -1.64 -9.52
C VAL A 4 -2.46 -0.51 -8.52
N ALA A 5 -3.63 0.12 -8.58
CA ALA A 5 -3.95 1.27 -7.75
C ALA A 5 -5.38 1.20 -7.22
N GLY A 6 -5.61 1.79 -6.06
CA GLY A 6 -6.90 1.83 -5.38
C GLY A 6 -6.81 2.63 -4.09
N TRP A 7 -7.76 2.43 -3.20
CA TRP A 7 -7.77 3.05 -1.88
C TRP A 7 -8.17 2.01 -0.83
N VAL A 8 -7.74 2.23 0.40
CA VAL A 8 -8.16 1.42 1.56
C VAL A 8 -8.48 2.33 2.73
N TRP A 9 -9.27 1.84 3.69
CA TRP A 9 -9.41 2.55 4.96
C TRP A 9 -8.05 2.72 5.64
N ASP A 10 -7.82 3.87 6.28
CA ASP A 10 -6.56 4.18 6.96
C ASP A 10 -6.08 3.05 7.90
N ARG A 11 -6.99 2.55 8.75
CA ARG A 11 -6.69 1.41 9.65
C ARG A 11 -6.36 0.09 8.93
N ASN A 12 -6.77 -0.05 7.67
CA ASN A 12 -6.51 -1.23 6.86
C ASN A 12 -5.17 -1.17 6.12
N VAL A 13 -4.44 -0.04 6.17
CA VAL A 13 -3.12 0.08 5.54
C VAL A 13 -2.14 -0.95 6.11
N ARG A 14 -2.03 -1.05 7.44
CA ARG A 14 -1.12 -2.03 8.07
C ARG A 14 -1.42 -3.49 7.67
N PRO A 15 -2.65 -4.01 7.79
CA PRO A 15 -2.93 -5.39 7.39
C PRO A 15 -2.82 -5.62 5.87
N LEU A 16 -3.11 -4.62 5.04
CA LEU A 16 -2.82 -4.67 3.60
C LEU A 16 -1.31 -4.88 3.36
N LEU A 17 -0.46 -4.02 3.93
CA LEU A 17 0.98 -4.05 3.74
C LEU A 17 1.61 -5.33 4.29
N GLY A 18 1.11 -5.86 5.41
CA GLY A 18 1.57 -7.14 5.94
C GLY A 18 1.35 -8.31 4.97
N LEU A 19 0.15 -8.41 4.37
CA LEU A 19 -0.14 -9.47 3.39
C LEU A 19 0.60 -9.26 2.07
N LEU A 20 0.65 -8.01 1.57
CA LEU A 20 1.38 -7.68 0.35
C LEU A 20 2.88 -7.99 0.50
N SER A 21 3.47 -7.65 1.64
CA SER A 21 4.87 -7.96 1.96
C SER A 21 5.12 -9.46 2.00
N SER A 22 4.22 -10.23 2.62
CA SER A 22 4.31 -11.70 2.62
C SER A 22 4.29 -12.28 1.20
N TYR A 23 3.48 -11.74 0.29
CA TYR A 23 3.48 -12.16 -1.11
C TYR A 23 4.73 -11.75 -1.87
N ALA A 24 5.34 -10.61 -1.52
CA ALA A 24 6.59 -10.15 -2.10
C ALA A 24 7.83 -10.84 -1.51
N GLY A 25 7.68 -11.67 -0.47
CA GLY A 25 8.80 -12.27 0.27
C GLY A 25 9.54 -11.29 1.17
N TYR A 26 8.92 -10.17 1.55
CA TYR A 26 9.45 -9.17 2.48
C TYR A 26 8.96 -9.42 3.91
N THR A 27 9.86 -9.35 4.90
CA THR A 27 9.49 -9.47 6.32
C THR A 27 9.08 -8.11 6.84
N PHE A 28 7.77 -7.86 6.92
CA PHE A 28 7.21 -6.60 7.42
C PHE A 28 7.06 -6.63 8.94
N ASP A 29 7.71 -5.70 9.63
CA ASP A 29 7.72 -5.61 11.10
C ASP A 29 7.17 -4.29 11.67
N ASP A 30 7.28 -4.11 12.99
CA ASP A 30 6.82 -2.90 13.67
C ASP A 30 7.65 -1.65 13.32
N THR A 31 8.93 -1.82 12.99
CA THR A 31 9.84 -0.73 12.59
C THR A 31 9.45 -0.21 11.21
N ASP A 32 9.15 -1.13 10.29
CA ASP A 32 8.64 -0.78 8.97
C ASP A 32 7.32 0.00 9.09
N TRP A 33 6.41 -0.50 9.94
CA TRP A 33 5.14 0.16 10.20
C TRP A 33 5.32 1.58 10.75
N GLN A 34 6.21 1.77 11.74
CA GLN A 34 6.52 3.10 12.27
C GLN A 34 7.05 4.05 11.19
N THR A 35 7.90 3.54 10.30
CA THR A 35 8.48 4.31 9.20
C THR A 35 7.38 4.78 8.23
N ILE A 36 6.43 3.90 7.90
CA ILE A 36 5.28 4.25 7.04
C ILE A 36 4.34 5.24 7.69
N VAL A 37 4.05 5.09 8.99
CA VAL A 37 3.20 6.05 9.72
C VAL A 37 3.80 7.45 9.66
N LEU A 38 5.10 7.57 9.92
CA LEU A 38 5.81 8.85 9.81
C LEU A 38 5.85 9.38 8.37
N GLY A 39 6.05 8.48 7.39
CA GLY A 39 6.07 8.84 5.98
C GLY A 39 4.73 9.34 5.44
N LEU A 40 3.62 8.83 5.98
CA LEU A 40 2.27 9.26 5.63
C LEU A 40 1.91 10.65 6.16
N GLU A 41 2.60 11.16 7.19
CA GLU A 41 2.33 12.47 7.76
C GLU A 41 2.50 13.58 6.70
N GLY A 42 1.42 14.32 6.44
CA GLY A 42 1.43 15.42 5.47
C GLY A 42 1.37 15.00 4.00
N THR A 43 1.12 13.72 3.71
CA THR A 43 0.80 13.27 2.35
C THR A 43 -0.58 13.75 1.89
N ASP A 44 -0.75 13.86 0.58
CA ASP A 44 -1.98 14.36 -0.07
C ASP A 44 -2.08 13.72 -1.46
N ASP A 45 -3.14 12.94 -1.70
CA ASP A 45 -3.30 12.18 -2.93
C ASP A 45 -3.71 13.02 -4.14
N ASP A 46 -4.26 14.22 -3.91
CA ASP A 46 -4.57 15.22 -4.95
C ASP A 46 -3.31 15.92 -5.49
N ARG A 47 -2.15 15.67 -4.85
CA ARG A 47 -0.87 16.27 -5.19
C ARG A 47 0.16 15.21 -5.55
N ASP A 48 0.57 15.17 -6.82
CA ASP A 48 1.55 14.19 -7.32
C ASP A 48 2.90 14.20 -6.56
N ASP A 49 3.29 15.34 -5.97
CA ASP A 49 4.53 15.50 -5.22
C ASP A 49 4.40 15.18 -3.71
N CYS A 50 3.22 14.76 -3.25
CA CYS A 50 2.91 14.50 -1.83
C CYS A 50 2.54 13.03 -1.56
N TRP A 51 3.12 12.10 -2.32
CA TRP A 51 3.01 10.66 -2.07
C TRP A 51 4.24 10.14 -1.35
N TYR A 52 4.03 9.30 -0.33
CA TYR A 52 5.10 8.59 0.34
C TYR A 52 5.35 7.23 -0.34
N SER A 53 6.59 6.95 -0.74
CA SER A 53 6.97 5.69 -1.35
C SER A 53 7.76 4.82 -0.38
N TYR A 54 7.36 3.55 -0.27
CA TYR A 54 8.03 2.55 0.56
C TYR A 54 8.36 1.30 -0.26
N PRO A 55 9.65 0.91 -0.37
CA PRO A 55 10.05 -0.26 -1.13
C PRO A 55 9.86 -1.56 -0.33
N LEU A 56 9.27 -2.58 -0.96
CA LEU A 56 9.24 -3.96 -0.46
C LEU A 56 10.29 -4.76 -1.24
N VAL A 57 11.44 -5.01 -0.61
CA VAL A 57 12.60 -5.66 -1.24
C VAL A 57 12.71 -7.10 -0.73
N GLY A 58 11.88 -7.99 -1.30
CA GLY A 58 11.92 -9.43 -1.04
C GLY A 58 12.31 -10.23 -2.27
N ASP A 59 11.71 -11.41 -2.44
CA ASP A 59 11.81 -12.20 -3.68
C ASP A 59 11.27 -11.43 -4.89
N GLN A 60 10.28 -10.57 -4.66
CA GLN A 60 9.81 -9.57 -5.61
C GLN A 60 10.13 -8.17 -5.10
N HIS A 61 10.50 -7.28 -6.01
CA HIS A 61 10.76 -5.87 -5.69
C HIS A 61 9.55 -5.05 -6.08
N LEU A 62 8.82 -4.55 -5.08
CA LEU A 62 7.68 -3.66 -5.28
C LEU A 62 7.97 -2.29 -4.69
N ASN A 63 7.38 -1.26 -5.28
CA ASN A 63 7.30 0.05 -4.64
C ASN A 63 5.84 0.32 -4.31
N VAL A 64 5.55 0.68 -3.06
CA VAL A 64 4.19 1.02 -2.62
C VAL A 64 4.15 2.52 -2.34
N ALA A 65 3.42 3.26 -3.17
CA ALA A 65 3.15 4.66 -2.95
C ALA A 65 1.83 4.82 -2.19
N LEU A 66 1.84 5.65 -1.15
CA LEU A 66 0.75 5.87 -0.21
C LEU A 66 0.52 7.37 -0.05
N ALA A 67 -0.75 7.80 -0.03
CA ALA A 67 -1.11 9.17 0.30
C ALA A 67 -2.48 9.24 0.97
N HIS A 68 -2.66 10.15 1.93
CA HIS A 68 -3.98 10.44 2.49
C HIS A 68 -4.88 11.09 1.43
N ALA A 69 -6.11 10.61 1.32
CA ALA A 69 -7.17 11.37 0.67
C ALA A 69 -7.70 12.43 1.64
N VAL A 70 -7.25 13.68 1.48
CA VAL A 70 -7.49 14.77 2.43
C VAL A 70 -9.00 14.99 2.64
N GLY A 71 -9.42 15.08 3.90
CA GLY A 71 -10.84 15.21 4.26
C GLY A 71 -11.62 13.88 4.31
N SER A 72 -10.94 12.76 4.17
CA SER A 72 -11.51 11.41 4.31
C SER A 72 -10.79 10.57 5.40
N TYR A 73 -11.15 9.30 5.51
CA TYR A 73 -10.46 8.31 6.36
C TYR A 73 -9.86 7.17 5.52
N VAL A 74 -9.49 7.46 4.28
CA VAL A 74 -8.88 6.49 3.36
C VAL A 74 -7.47 6.93 2.97
N VAL A 75 -6.68 5.94 2.60
CA VAL A 75 -5.34 6.10 2.04
C VAL A 75 -5.38 5.55 0.63
N SER A 76 -4.98 6.38 -0.33
CA SER A 76 -4.77 6.00 -1.71
C SER A 76 -3.46 5.23 -1.82
N VAL A 77 -3.48 4.14 -2.59
CA VAL A 77 -2.38 3.17 -2.69
C VAL A 77 -2.06 2.92 -4.16
N ARG A 78 -0.77 2.94 -4.52
CA ARG A 78 -0.27 2.47 -5.82
C ARG A 78 0.82 1.44 -5.57
N ILE A 79 0.70 0.29 -6.20
CA ILE A 79 1.66 -0.83 -6.13
C ILE A 79 2.32 -0.93 -7.49
N GLU A 80 3.61 -0.65 -7.52
CA GLU A 80 4.45 -0.56 -8.72
C GLU A 80 5.52 -1.65 -8.73
N GLY A 81 6.13 -1.88 -9.90
CA GLY A 81 7.18 -2.89 -10.06
C GLY A 81 6.66 -4.32 -10.25
N ILE A 82 5.34 -4.49 -10.42
CA ILE A 82 4.71 -5.80 -10.60
C ILE A 82 5.19 -6.43 -11.91
N ALA A 83 5.88 -7.56 -11.79
CA ALA A 83 6.51 -8.25 -12.93
C ALA A 83 5.62 -9.35 -13.53
N ASP A 84 4.71 -9.93 -12.75
CA ASP A 84 3.89 -11.07 -13.16
C ASP A 84 2.39 -10.88 -12.85
N HIS A 85 1.55 -11.63 -13.58
CA HIS A 85 0.10 -11.52 -13.49
C HIS A 85 -0.49 -12.06 -12.18
N HIS A 86 0.16 -13.07 -11.56
CA HIS A 86 -0.32 -13.60 -10.29
C HIS A 86 -0.18 -12.57 -9.17
N MET A 87 0.91 -11.81 -9.16
CA MET A 87 1.08 -10.74 -8.19
C MET A 87 0.11 -9.57 -8.44
N ALA A 88 -0.15 -9.21 -9.70
CA ALA A 88 -1.16 -8.21 -10.05
C ALA A 88 -2.55 -8.58 -9.48
N LEU A 89 -3.00 -9.81 -9.73
CA LEU A 89 -4.30 -10.30 -9.22
C LEU A 89 -4.37 -10.30 -7.68
N ARG A 90 -3.27 -10.68 -7.01
CA ARG A 90 -3.21 -10.64 -5.54
C ARG A 90 -3.30 -9.20 -5.02
N ALA A 91 -2.57 -8.27 -5.64
CA ALA A 91 -2.60 -6.86 -5.29
C ALA A 91 -4.01 -6.27 -5.47
N GLU A 92 -4.65 -6.51 -6.62
CA GLU A 92 -6.02 -6.09 -6.91
C GLU A 92 -7.01 -6.64 -5.88
N THR A 93 -6.96 -7.95 -5.64
CA THR A 93 -7.83 -8.62 -4.66
C THR A 93 -7.67 -8.05 -3.25
N LEU A 94 -6.44 -7.75 -2.83
CA LEU A 94 -6.18 -7.16 -1.53
C LEU A 94 -6.75 -5.74 -1.42
N LEU A 95 -6.57 -4.91 -2.45
CA LEU A 95 -7.13 -3.55 -2.46
C LEU A 95 -8.65 -3.59 -2.40
N ASP A 96 -9.29 -4.42 -3.20
CA ASP A 96 -10.76 -4.59 -3.18
C ASP A 96 -11.23 -5.00 -1.78
N ALA A 97 -10.62 -6.05 -1.20
CA ALA A 97 -11.00 -6.56 0.11
C ALA A 97 -10.86 -5.52 1.23
N TYR A 98 -9.81 -4.70 1.21
CA TYR A 98 -9.54 -3.69 2.25
C TYR A 98 -10.20 -2.33 2.00
N SER A 99 -10.75 -2.11 0.80
CA SER A 99 -11.61 -0.97 0.48
C SER A 99 -13.05 -1.19 0.99
N GLU A 100 -13.57 -2.41 0.87
CA GLU A 100 -14.93 -2.76 1.28
C GLU A 100 -15.06 -3.05 2.78
N ALA A 101 -14.05 -3.69 3.37
CA ALA A 101 -14.10 -4.13 4.76
C ALA A 101 -13.87 -2.95 5.71
N ARG A 102 -14.94 -2.20 6.00
CA ARG A 102 -14.98 -1.33 7.18
C ARG A 102 -15.07 -2.23 8.43
N ARG A 103 -13.98 -2.92 8.80
CA ARG A 103 -13.93 -3.73 10.04
C ARG A 103 -14.03 -2.79 11.24
N ASP A 104 -15.14 -2.88 11.96
CA ASP A 104 -15.45 -2.10 13.17
C ASP A 104 -14.73 -2.66 14.40
#